data_AF-A0A7W4VR55-F1
#
_entry.id   AF-A0A7W4VR55-F1
#
_cell.length_a   1.000
_cell.length_b   1.000
_cell.length_c   1.000
_cell.angle_alpha   90.00
_cell.angle_beta   90.00
_cell.angle_gamma   90.00
#
_symmetry.space_group_name_H-M   'P 1'
#
loop_
_entity.id
_entity.type
_entity.pdbx_description
1 polymer ?
#
loop_
_entity_poly.entity_id
_entity_poly.type
_entity_poly.pdbx_seq_one_letter_code
_entity_poly.pdbx_strand_id
1 'polypeptide(L)'
;MSTWRDEKNQKAKARLEKRLSALFPPCVLAHALRQPLIPPSQRRAVESYWRHRPLLADRLARALATKSGQPAGWQWRLGSDKETGLPFTFRMPPAPYREAAFARGPGHCCVCGQPVYRLGWHCDLWDDGKPNRNATWHAACVVAWQLWTAPPDHLRALKLRQNRKCATTGRRLLKTAEVDHRVPLFAVWSDHRAKPWPDLLAFWGAPNLQVINKGAHLEKCADEAAERAIRRSALASGEPGSGAEETGL
;
A
#
# COMPACT_ATOMS: atom_id res chain seq x y z
N MET A 1 -26.91 9.04 -26.18
CA MET A 1 -26.64 8.90 -24.73
C MET A 1 -27.67 7.96 -24.13
N SER A 2 -27.38 7.26 -23.04
CA SER A 2 -28.30 6.24 -22.48
C SER A 2 -29.25 6.90 -21.48
N THR A 3 -30.54 6.98 -21.82
CA THR A 3 -31.61 7.55 -20.98
C THR A 3 -31.57 7.01 -19.54
N TRP A 4 -31.38 5.70 -19.38
CA TRP A 4 -31.22 5.05 -18.08
C TRP A 4 -30.04 5.62 -17.25
N ARG A 5 -28.89 5.85 -17.89
CA ARG A 5 -27.70 6.37 -17.21
C ARG A 5 -27.93 7.81 -16.75
N ASP A 6 -28.58 8.60 -17.59
CA ASP A 6 -28.85 10.01 -17.32
C ASP A 6 -29.84 10.16 -16.15
N GLU A 7 -30.95 9.43 -16.15
CA GLU A 7 -31.90 9.39 -15.03
C GLU A 7 -31.25 8.91 -13.72
N LYS A 8 -30.42 7.86 -13.81
CA LYS A 8 -29.71 7.32 -12.64
C LYS A 8 -28.73 8.36 -12.07
N ASN A 9 -28.01 9.06 -12.93
CA ASN A 9 -27.08 10.11 -12.52
C ASN A 9 -27.80 11.33 -11.94
N GLN A 10 -28.94 11.75 -12.51
CA GLN A 10 -29.76 12.82 -11.94
C GLN A 10 -30.21 12.46 -10.52
N LYS A 11 -30.76 11.26 -10.31
CA LYS A 11 -31.17 10.78 -8.97
C LYS A 11 -29.99 10.69 -8.00
N ALA A 12 -28.83 10.21 -8.45
CA ALA A 12 -27.63 10.10 -7.61
C ALA A 12 -27.06 11.47 -7.25
N LYS A 13 -27.01 12.41 -8.20
CA LYS A 13 -26.57 13.79 -8.00
C LYS A 13 -27.44 14.50 -6.97
N ALA A 14 -28.77 14.46 -7.13
CA ALA A 14 -29.70 15.07 -6.18
C ALA A 14 -29.51 14.51 -4.74
N ARG A 15 -29.28 13.20 -4.60
CA ARG A 15 -29.01 12.57 -3.30
C ARG A 15 -27.68 13.00 -2.69
N LEU A 16 -26.63 13.11 -3.51
CA LEU A 16 -25.30 13.56 -3.08
C LEU A 16 -25.36 15.01 -2.61
N GLU A 17 -25.97 15.89 -3.40
CA GLU A 17 -26.09 17.33 -3.13
C GLU A 17 -26.95 17.61 -1.90
N LYS A 18 -28.08 16.91 -1.74
CA LYS A 18 -28.97 17.05 -0.57
C LYS A 18 -28.26 16.84 0.77
N ARG A 19 -27.22 16.01 0.79
CA ARG A 19 -26.46 15.69 2.01
C ARG A 19 -25.10 16.35 2.05
N LEU A 20 -24.76 17.22 1.11
CA LEU A 20 -23.44 17.82 0.96
C LEU A 20 -23.12 18.74 2.15
N SER A 21 -21.99 18.53 2.80
CA SER A 21 -21.49 19.43 3.84
C SER A 21 -20.66 20.53 3.18
N ALA A 22 -20.70 21.76 3.71
CA ALA A 22 -19.87 22.86 3.25
C ALA A 22 -18.36 22.54 3.28
N LEU A 23 -17.94 21.68 4.22
CA LEU A 23 -16.55 21.25 4.40
C LEU A 23 -16.18 20.02 3.55
N PHE A 24 -17.10 19.54 2.70
CA PHE A 24 -16.82 18.39 1.84
C PHE A 24 -15.74 18.74 0.80
N PRO A 25 -14.70 17.91 0.59
CA PRO A 25 -13.58 18.27 -0.27
C PRO A 25 -14.00 18.59 -1.72
N PRO A 26 -13.74 19.81 -2.23
CA PRO A 26 -14.14 20.20 -3.58
C PRO A 26 -13.54 19.30 -4.66
N CYS A 27 -12.30 18.85 -4.47
CA CYS A 27 -11.63 17.94 -5.41
C CYS A 27 -12.29 16.56 -5.50
N VAL A 28 -12.89 16.09 -4.39
CA VAL A 28 -13.65 14.82 -4.34
C VAL A 28 -14.99 15.01 -5.04
N LEU A 29 -15.69 16.12 -4.80
CA LEU A 29 -16.95 16.44 -5.47
C LEU A 29 -16.77 16.56 -6.99
N ALA A 30 -15.78 17.34 -7.42
CA ALA A 30 -15.45 17.51 -8.83
C ALA A 30 -15.06 16.19 -9.51
N HIS A 31 -14.41 15.27 -8.79
CA HIS A 31 -14.16 13.91 -9.29
C HIS A 31 -15.46 13.11 -9.43
N ALA A 32 -16.31 13.13 -8.40
CA ALA A 32 -17.55 12.37 -8.35
C ALA A 32 -18.52 12.74 -9.47
N LEU A 33 -18.67 14.05 -9.74
CA LEU A 33 -19.55 14.56 -10.81
C LEU A 33 -19.04 14.25 -12.22
N ARG A 34 -17.74 13.95 -12.38
CA ARG A 34 -17.13 13.52 -13.66
C ARG A 34 -17.20 12.01 -13.89
N GLN A 35 -17.70 11.23 -12.93
CA GLN A 35 -17.77 9.79 -13.10
C GLN A 35 -18.91 9.42 -14.07
N PRO A 36 -18.73 8.36 -14.90
CA PRO A 36 -19.80 7.86 -15.76
C PRO A 36 -21.07 7.50 -14.99
N LEU A 37 -20.91 7.00 -13.75
CA LEU A 37 -21.97 6.81 -12.78
C LEU A 37 -21.64 7.61 -11.52
N ILE A 38 -22.47 8.63 -11.23
CA ILE A 38 -22.27 9.51 -10.08
C ILE A 38 -22.45 8.71 -8.78
N PRO A 39 -21.47 8.74 -7.85
CA PRO A 39 -21.62 8.12 -6.55
C PRO A 39 -22.80 8.76 -5.78
N PRO A 40 -23.75 7.97 -5.25
CA PRO A 40 -24.98 8.51 -4.67
C PRO A 40 -24.80 9.05 -3.23
N SER A 41 -23.61 8.95 -2.64
CA SER A 41 -23.33 9.42 -1.28
C SER A 41 -21.91 9.95 -1.15
N GLN A 42 -21.69 10.85 -0.19
CA GLN A 42 -20.37 11.43 0.09
C GLN A 42 -19.29 10.38 0.36
N ARG A 43 -19.61 9.33 1.13
CA ARG A 43 -18.69 8.22 1.39
C ARG A 43 -18.28 7.51 0.10
N ARG A 44 -19.24 7.20 -0.77
CA ARG A 44 -18.96 6.57 -2.07
C ARG A 44 -18.17 7.49 -3.00
N ALA A 45 -18.38 8.80 -2.90
CA ALA A 45 -17.57 9.80 -3.62
C ALA A 45 -16.11 9.79 -3.15
N VAL A 46 -15.86 9.76 -1.84
CA VAL A 46 -14.51 9.62 -1.25
C VAL A 46 -13.84 8.32 -1.67
N GLU A 47 -14.54 7.18 -1.57
CA GLU A 47 -14.03 5.87 -2.00
C GLU A 47 -13.69 5.88 -3.50
N SER A 48 -14.56 6.46 -4.34
CA SER A 48 -14.31 6.60 -5.78
C SER A 48 -13.10 7.49 -6.07
N TYR A 49 -12.96 8.62 -5.37
CA TYR A 49 -11.84 9.55 -5.55
C TYR A 49 -10.49 8.86 -5.33
N TRP A 50 -10.35 8.10 -4.23
CA TRP A 50 -9.11 7.40 -3.91
C TRP A 50 -8.84 6.24 -4.85
N ARG A 51 -9.86 5.46 -5.22
CA ARG A 51 -9.71 4.32 -6.16
C ARG A 51 -9.08 4.73 -7.49
N HIS A 52 -9.34 5.96 -7.95
CA HIS A 52 -8.77 6.49 -9.19
C HIS A 52 -7.41 7.16 -9.01
N ARG A 53 -6.88 7.23 -7.80
CA ARG A 53 -5.60 7.90 -7.46
C ARG A 53 -4.70 7.00 -6.61
N PRO A 54 -4.41 5.76 -7.03
CA PRO A 54 -3.64 4.82 -6.21
C PRO A 54 -2.23 5.31 -5.86
N LEU A 55 -1.57 6.06 -6.75
CA LEU A 55 -0.24 6.61 -6.48
C LEU A 55 -0.27 7.76 -5.45
N LEU A 56 -1.35 8.55 -5.43
CA LEU A 56 -1.54 9.57 -4.39
C LEU A 56 -1.92 8.93 -3.06
N ALA A 57 -2.75 7.88 -3.11
CA ALA A 57 -3.12 7.09 -1.94
C ALA A 57 -1.89 6.45 -1.28
N ASP A 58 -1.00 5.85 -2.08
CA ASP A 58 0.30 5.33 -1.62
C ASP A 58 1.14 6.41 -0.92
N ARG A 59 1.36 7.55 -1.58
CA ARG A 59 2.14 8.66 -1.03
C ARG A 59 1.55 9.13 0.29
N LEU A 60 0.23 9.30 0.37
CA LEU A 60 -0.45 9.72 1.58
C LEU A 60 -0.35 8.68 2.69
N ALA A 61 -0.61 7.39 2.40
CA ALA A 61 -0.55 6.33 3.39
C ALA A 61 0.84 6.21 4.01
N ARG A 62 1.90 6.34 3.20
CA ARG A 62 3.29 6.35 3.70
C ARG A 62 3.59 7.59 4.52
N ALA A 63 3.13 8.78 4.12
CA ALA A 63 3.28 9.99 4.93
C ALA A 63 2.55 9.89 6.29
N LEU A 64 1.35 9.29 6.31
CA LEU A 64 0.61 9.02 7.55
C LEU A 64 1.34 8.00 8.43
N ALA A 65 1.95 6.97 7.84
CA ALA A 65 2.77 6.01 8.57
C ALA A 65 4.00 6.68 9.19
N THR A 66 4.70 7.56 8.45
CA THR A 66 5.80 8.38 8.98
C THR A 66 5.32 9.22 10.17
N LYS A 67 4.15 9.84 10.08
CA LYS A 67 3.58 10.64 11.18
C LYS A 67 3.27 9.79 12.42
N SER A 68 2.89 8.53 12.27
CA SER A 68 2.67 7.63 13.41
C SER A 68 3.96 7.08 14.01
N GLY A 69 4.99 6.92 13.17
CA GLY A 69 6.21 6.22 13.54
C GLY A 69 6.00 4.72 13.76
N GLN A 70 7.13 4.05 13.98
CA GLN A 70 7.17 2.67 14.44
C GLN A 70 6.75 2.60 15.92
N PRO A 71 5.83 1.69 16.31
CA PRO A 71 5.52 1.49 17.72
C PRO A 71 6.75 1.05 18.51
N ALA A 72 6.85 1.49 19.76
CA ALA A 72 7.92 1.09 20.66
C ALA A 72 7.98 -0.44 20.79
N GLY A 73 9.18 -1.02 20.68
CA GLY A 73 9.40 -2.47 20.76
C GLY A 73 8.92 -3.28 19.55
N TRP A 74 8.30 -2.66 18.54
CA TRP A 74 7.92 -3.36 17.33
C TRP A 74 9.14 -3.69 16.47
N GLN A 75 9.15 -4.86 15.84
CA GLN A 75 10.11 -5.26 14.83
C GLN A 75 9.39 -6.03 13.72
N TRP A 76 9.89 -5.95 12.48
CA TRP A 76 9.32 -6.71 11.39
C TRP A 76 9.67 -8.19 11.52
N ARG A 77 8.65 -9.00 11.77
CA ARG A 77 8.71 -10.45 11.92
C ARG A 77 7.63 -11.12 11.08
N LEU A 78 7.82 -12.41 10.79
CA LEU A 78 6.82 -13.24 10.12
C LEU A 78 6.12 -14.12 11.16
N GLY A 79 4.83 -14.35 10.96
CA GLY A 79 4.03 -15.24 11.80
C GLY A 79 4.09 -16.69 11.32
N SER A 80 3.94 -17.60 12.26
CA SER A 80 3.72 -19.04 12.00
C SER A 80 2.23 -19.42 12.00
N ASP A 81 1.37 -18.55 12.54
CA ASP A 81 -0.08 -18.77 12.69
C ASP A 81 -0.90 -17.53 12.28
N LYS A 82 -2.23 -17.70 12.17
CA LYS A 82 -3.15 -16.60 11.79
C LYS A 82 -3.49 -15.68 12.96
N GLU A 83 -3.39 -16.17 14.19
CA GLU A 83 -3.92 -15.50 15.38
C GLU A 83 -3.07 -14.29 15.80
N THR A 84 -1.77 -14.32 15.51
CA THR A 84 -0.84 -13.24 15.84
C THR A 84 -1.04 -11.97 15.01
N GLY A 85 -1.80 -12.02 13.91
CA GLY A 85 -1.98 -10.87 12.99
C GLY A 85 -0.75 -10.54 12.15
N LEU A 86 0.30 -11.36 12.24
CA LEU A 86 1.54 -11.24 11.48
C LEU A 86 1.38 -11.80 10.06
N PRO A 87 2.15 -11.26 9.09
CA PRO A 87 2.19 -11.84 7.75
C PRO A 87 2.96 -13.17 7.75
N PHE A 88 2.44 -14.18 7.04
CA PHE A 88 3.13 -15.46 6.81
C PHE A 88 4.32 -15.35 5.86
N THR A 89 4.36 -14.31 5.03
CA THR A 89 5.39 -14.14 4.01
C THR A 89 5.85 -12.70 3.97
N PHE A 90 7.13 -12.49 3.64
CA PHE A 90 7.69 -11.17 3.39
C PHE A 90 7.08 -10.48 2.16
N ARG A 91 6.19 -11.14 1.41
CA ARG A 91 5.47 -10.52 0.29
C ARG A 91 4.38 -9.58 0.78
N MET A 92 3.90 -9.76 2.00
CA MET A 92 2.92 -8.87 2.61
C MET A 92 3.62 -7.67 3.25
N PRO A 93 3.11 -6.44 3.08
CA PRO A 93 3.67 -5.27 3.73
C PRO A 93 3.62 -5.40 5.26
N PRO A 94 4.64 -4.96 6.00
CA PRO A 94 4.56 -4.85 7.44
C PRO A 94 3.45 -3.86 7.84
N ALA A 95 2.63 -4.24 8.81
CA ALA A 95 1.48 -3.45 9.26
C ALA A 95 1.31 -3.58 10.78
N PRO A 96 2.18 -2.92 11.57
CA PRO A 96 2.24 -3.07 13.03
C PRO A 96 0.88 -2.88 13.70
N TYR A 97 0.13 -1.87 13.28
CA TYR A 97 -1.16 -1.52 13.87
C TYR A 97 -2.29 -2.52 13.52
N ARG A 98 -2.01 -3.58 12.77
CA ARG A 98 -2.90 -4.75 12.60
C ARG A 98 -2.62 -5.86 13.62
N GLU A 99 -1.44 -5.87 14.25
CA GLU A 99 -1.13 -6.79 15.35
C GLU A 99 -1.85 -6.33 16.61
N ALA A 100 -2.46 -7.27 17.34
CA ALA A 100 -3.25 -6.97 18.53
C ALA A 100 -2.44 -6.18 19.59
N ALA A 101 -1.16 -6.54 19.77
CA ALA A 101 -0.26 -5.89 20.73
C ALA A 101 -0.01 -4.40 20.46
N PHE A 102 -0.16 -3.95 19.23
CA PHE A 102 0.11 -2.57 18.82
C PHE A 102 -1.13 -1.85 18.28
N ALA A 103 -2.29 -2.51 18.24
CA ALA A 103 -3.52 -1.96 17.73
C ALA A 103 -3.95 -0.73 18.55
N ARG A 104 -4.28 0.37 17.86
CA ARG A 104 -4.77 1.61 18.50
C ARG A 104 -6.28 1.61 18.77
N GLY A 105 -6.97 0.53 18.40
CA GLY A 105 -8.41 0.37 18.59
C GLY A 105 -9.29 1.18 17.61
N PRO A 106 -10.61 1.23 17.89
CA PRO A 106 -11.60 1.85 17.02
C PRO A 106 -11.31 3.35 16.77
N GLY A 107 -11.55 3.82 15.54
CA GLY A 107 -11.27 5.20 15.14
C GLY A 107 -9.84 5.46 14.66
N HIS A 108 -8.97 4.46 14.67
CA HIS A 108 -7.61 4.54 14.13
C HIS A 108 -7.43 3.61 12.94
N CYS A 109 -6.62 4.03 11.96
CA CYS A 109 -6.33 3.21 10.80
C CYS A 109 -5.33 2.10 11.17
N CYS A 110 -5.69 0.84 10.94
CA CYS A 110 -4.80 -0.28 11.23
C CYS A 110 -3.63 -0.41 10.24
N VAL A 111 -3.61 0.36 9.15
CA VAL A 111 -2.44 0.45 8.26
C VAL A 111 -1.49 1.51 8.74
N CYS A 112 -1.91 2.77 8.81
CA CYS A 112 -0.99 3.88 9.06
C CYS A 112 -0.93 4.31 10.52
N GLY A 113 -1.82 3.84 11.41
CA GLY A 113 -1.89 4.22 12.82
C GLY A 113 -2.56 5.57 13.11
N GLN A 114 -2.87 6.38 12.09
CA GLN A 114 -3.46 7.70 12.28
C GLN A 114 -4.99 7.64 12.52
N PRO A 115 -5.60 8.61 13.23
CA PRO A 115 -7.04 8.70 13.39
C PRO A 115 -7.79 8.77 12.06
N VAL A 116 -8.92 8.06 11.96
CA VAL A 116 -9.81 8.05 10.81
C VAL A 116 -10.98 8.97 11.10
N TYR A 117 -11.17 9.99 10.29
CA TYR A 117 -12.25 10.96 10.47
C TYR A 117 -13.49 10.58 9.64
N ARG A 118 -14.50 11.46 9.68
CA ARG A 118 -15.76 11.31 8.94
C ARG A 118 -15.50 10.91 7.48
N LEU A 119 -16.35 10.02 6.96
CA LEU A 119 -16.26 9.45 5.61
C LEU A 119 -14.99 8.62 5.32
N GLY A 120 -14.19 8.29 6.33
CA GLY A 120 -12.91 7.60 6.13
C GLY A 120 -11.78 8.53 5.68
N TRP A 121 -11.92 9.84 5.94
CA TRP A 121 -10.92 10.85 5.59
C TRP A 121 -9.75 10.87 6.57
N HIS A 122 -8.60 11.37 6.12
CA HIS A 122 -7.32 11.28 6.82
C HIS A 122 -6.99 12.47 7.72
N CYS A 123 -7.75 13.55 7.62
CA CYS A 123 -7.67 14.72 8.49
C CYS A 123 -9.07 15.13 8.97
N ASP A 124 -9.12 15.87 10.08
CA ASP A 124 -10.36 16.41 10.60
C ASP A 124 -10.77 17.64 9.76
N LEU A 125 -11.66 17.42 8.80
CA LEU A 125 -12.20 18.51 8.00
C LEU A 125 -13.35 19.25 8.70
N TRP A 126 -13.93 18.66 9.75
CA TRP A 126 -15.09 19.21 10.44
C TRP A 126 -14.73 19.92 11.75
N ASP A 127 -13.46 19.84 12.15
CA ASP A 127 -12.90 20.46 13.34
C ASP A 127 -13.70 20.12 14.61
N ASP A 128 -14.23 18.90 14.65
CA ASP A 128 -15.01 18.39 15.79
C ASP A 128 -14.15 17.57 16.75
N GLY A 129 -12.88 17.33 16.40
CA GLY A 129 -11.89 16.59 17.18
C GLY A 129 -12.23 15.11 17.32
N LYS A 130 -13.20 14.59 16.57
CA LYS A 130 -13.79 13.26 16.81
C LYS A 130 -13.46 12.27 15.69
N PRO A 131 -12.54 11.33 15.93
CA PRO A 131 -12.36 10.18 15.04
C PRO A 131 -13.64 9.35 14.93
N ASN A 132 -13.87 8.79 13.74
CA ASN A 132 -14.97 7.88 13.46
C ASN A 132 -14.70 6.52 14.09
N ARG A 133 -15.23 6.28 15.29
CA ARG A 133 -15.07 5.02 16.04
C ARG A 133 -15.54 3.78 15.27
N ASN A 134 -16.38 3.91 14.25
CA ASN A 134 -16.82 2.79 13.42
C ASN A 134 -15.87 2.49 12.24
N ALA A 135 -14.76 3.20 12.12
CA ALA A 135 -13.79 3.01 11.06
C ALA A 135 -12.44 2.52 11.60
N THR A 136 -11.85 1.58 10.87
CA THR A 136 -10.51 1.04 11.12
C THR A 136 -9.56 1.26 9.94
N TRP A 137 -10.03 1.96 8.90
CA TRP A 137 -9.30 2.25 7.67
C TRP A 137 -9.64 3.63 7.14
N HIS A 138 -8.62 4.38 6.71
CA HIS A 138 -8.85 5.47 5.77
C HIS A 138 -9.21 4.92 4.39
N ALA A 139 -10.06 5.63 3.66
CA ALA A 139 -10.35 5.30 2.27
C ALA A 139 -9.09 5.31 1.40
N ALA A 140 -8.14 6.21 1.67
CA ALA A 140 -6.84 6.24 1.01
C ALA A 140 -5.98 5.00 1.35
N CYS A 141 -5.89 4.63 2.63
CA CYS A 141 -5.10 3.49 3.07
C CYS A 141 -5.60 2.15 2.52
N VAL A 142 -6.91 2.00 2.29
CA VAL A 142 -7.46 0.82 1.58
C VAL A 142 -6.87 0.72 0.17
N VAL A 143 -6.84 1.82 -0.58
CA VAL A 143 -6.32 1.81 -1.96
C VAL A 143 -4.80 1.65 -1.98
N ALA A 144 -4.08 2.25 -1.03
CA ALA A 144 -2.65 2.03 -0.88
C ALA A 144 -2.33 0.55 -0.59
N TRP A 145 -3.08 -0.07 0.32
CA TRP A 145 -2.94 -1.49 0.63
C TRP A 145 -3.20 -2.38 -0.60
N GLN A 146 -4.25 -2.09 -1.37
CA GLN A 146 -4.52 -2.77 -2.64
C GLN A 146 -3.34 -2.65 -3.62
N LEU A 147 -2.74 -1.46 -3.75
CA LEU A 147 -1.55 -1.27 -4.58
C LEU A 147 -0.38 -2.13 -4.10
N TRP A 148 -0.17 -2.20 -2.79
CA TRP A 148 0.94 -2.93 -2.19
C TRP A 148 0.78 -4.46 -2.29
N THR A 149 -0.44 -4.98 -2.17
CA THR A 149 -0.70 -6.43 -2.17
C THR A 149 -1.07 -6.98 -3.55
N ALA A 150 -1.59 -6.13 -4.45
CA ALA A 150 -1.99 -6.49 -5.80
C ALA A 150 -1.53 -5.43 -6.84
N PRO A 151 -0.22 -5.14 -6.95
CA PRO A 151 0.28 -4.13 -7.87
C PRO A 151 -0.15 -4.29 -9.35
N PRO A 152 -0.31 -5.51 -9.91
CA PRO A 152 -0.80 -5.70 -11.28
C PRO A 152 -2.16 -5.05 -11.58
N ASP A 153 -3.05 -4.96 -10.59
CA ASP A 153 -4.38 -4.34 -10.75
C ASP A 153 -4.29 -2.83 -11.03
N HIS A 154 -3.13 -2.23 -10.74
CA HIS A 154 -2.84 -0.82 -10.94
C HIS A 154 -1.91 -0.55 -12.13
N LEU A 155 -1.72 -1.53 -13.02
CA LEU A 155 -0.81 -1.45 -14.17
C LEU A 155 -0.98 -0.18 -15.00
N ARG A 156 -2.22 0.26 -15.26
CA ARG A 156 -2.49 1.49 -16.03
C ARG A 156 -1.88 2.72 -15.36
N ALA A 157 -2.03 2.88 -14.06
CA ALA A 157 -1.49 4.02 -13.31
C ALA A 157 0.05 3.99 -13.30
N LEU A 158 0.63 2.81 -13.12
CA LEU A 158 2.08 2.63 -13.12
C LEU A 158 2.71 2.87 -14.50
N LYS A 159 2.07 2.40 -15.58
CA LYS A 159 2.47 2.71 -16.97
C LYS A 159 2.49 4.22 -17.23
N LEU A 160 1.47 4.95 -16.76
CA LEU A 160 1.41 6.40 -16.91
C LEU A 160 2.54 7.11 -16.16
N ARG A 161 2.82 6.70 -14.92
CA ARG A 161 3.92 7.26 -14.11
C ARG A 161 5.28 7.12 -14.79
N GLN A 162 5.50 6.05 -15.54
CA GLN A 162 6.76 5.81 -16.27
C GLN A 162 6.77 6.35 -17.71
N ASN A 163 5.87 7.28 -18.06
CA ASN A 163 5.73 7.79 -19.43
C ASN A 163 5.56 6.67 -20.47
N ARG A 164 4.96 5.53 -20.06
CA ARG A 164 4.77 4.32 -20.85
C ARG A 164 6.08 3.73 -21.42
N LYS A 165 7.20 3.95 -20.75
CA LYS A 165 8.51 3.37 -21.07
C LYS A 165 8.90 2.28 -20.05
N CYS A 166 9.56 1.24 -20.55
CA CYS A 166 10.15 0.17 -19.78
C CYS A 166 11.22 0.74 -18.87
N ALA A 167 11.12 0.47 -17.56
CA ALA A 167 12.07 1.00 -16.59
C ALA A 167 13.50 0.50 -16.82
N THR A 168 13.65 -0.74 -17.30
CA THR A 168 14.97 -1.35 -17.56
C THR A 168 15.56 -0.94 -18.91
N THR A 169 14.76 -0.95 -19.97
CA THR A 169 15.29 -0.82 -21.35
C THR A 169 15.02 0.54 -22.00
N GLY A 170 14.23 1.42 -21.39
CA GLY A 170 13.82 2.71 -21.96
C GLY A 170 12.86 2.61 -23.16
N ARG A 171 12.66 1.41 -23.72
CA ARG A 171 11.75 1.14 -24.85
C ARG A 171 10.28 1.31 -24.45
N ARG A 172 9.39 1.43 -25.43
CA ARG A 172 7.94 1.49 -25.20
C ARG A 172 7.44 0.23 -24.45
N LEU A 173 6.52 0.43 -23.52
CA LEU A 173 5.84 -0.67 -22.82
C LEU A 173 4.86 -1.39 -23.74
N LEU A 174 4.97 -2.72 -23.79
CA LEU A 174 4.06 -3.58 -24.53
C LEU A 174 2.77 -3.85 -23.74
N LYS A 175 1.80 -4.50 -24.39
CA LYS A 175 0.58 -4.97 -23.72
C LYS A 175 0.92 -5.97 -22.61
N THR A 176 1.88 -6.84 -22.88
CA THR A 176 2.41 -7.90 -21.99
C THR A 176 3.44 -7.41 -20.96
N ALA A 177 3.59 -6.10 -20.77
CA ALA A 177 4.46 -5.58 -19.74
C ALA A 177 3.90 -5.88 -18.34
N GLU A 178 4.78 -6.25 -17.42
CA GLU A 178 4.47 -6.74 -16.08
C GLU A 178 4.92 -5.73 -15.02
N VAL A 179 4.26 -5.75 -13.86
CA VAL A 179 4.67 -4.96 -12.70
C VAL A 179 5.67 -5.78 -11.89
N ASP A 180 6.73 -5.13 -11.49
CA ASP A 180 7.86 -5.73 -10.80
C ASP A 180 8.41 -4.79 -9.73
N HIS A 181 9.19 -5.32 -8.79
CA HIS A 181 9.87 -4.55 -7.75
C HIS A 181 11.32 -4.26 -8.16
N ARG A 182 11.78 -3.01 -8.05
CA ARG A 182 13.18 -2.62 -8.33
C ARG A 182 14.15 -3.34 -7.41
N VAL A 183 13.84 -3.33 -6.12
CA VAL A 183 14.48 -4.14 -5.08
C VAL A 183 13.56 -5.32 -4.77
N PRO A 184 13.95 -6.56 -5.07
CA PRO A 184 13.10 -7.72 -4.85
C PRO A 184 12.83 -7.93 -3.36
N LEU A 185 11.59 -8.33 -3.02
CA LEU A 185 11.14 -8.39 -1.63
C LEU A 185 11.92 -9.41 -0.76
N PHE A 186 12.58 -10.41 -1.38
CA PHE A 186 13.46 -11.31 -0.62
C PHE A 186 14.72 -10.59 -0.12
N ALA A 187 15.29 -9.67 -0.91
CA ALA A 187 16.43 -8.85 -0.52
C ALA A 187 16.00 -7.83 0.54
N VAL A 188 14.79 -7.29 0.44
CA VAL A 188 14.21 -6.41 1.47
C VAL A 188 14.13 -7.14 2.82
N TRP A 189 13.64 -8.38 2.83
CA TRP A 189 13.59 -9.20 4.03
C TRP A 189 14.98 -9.50 4.62
N SER A 190 15.95 -9.81 3.77
CA SER A 190 17.31 -10.12 4.19
C SER A 190 18.04 -8.89 4.72
N ASP A 191 18.02 -7.79 3.95
CA ASP A 191 19.01 -6.71 4.07
C ASP A 191 18.43 -5.42 4.65
N HIS A 192 17.09 -5.31 4.72
CA HIS A 192 16.42 -4.07 5.13
C HIS A 192 15.46 -4.24 6.30
N ARG A 193 15.29 -5.45 6.86
CA ARG A 193 14.29 -5.71 7.91
C ARG A 193 14.42 -4.85 9.17
N ALA A 194 15.62 -4.35 9.45
CA ALA A 194 15.92 -3.50 10.60
C ALA A 194 15.57 -2.01 10.36
N LYS A 195 15.17 -1.63 9.15
CA LYS A 195 14.74 -0.25 8.87
C LYS A 195 13.46 0.09 9.66
N PRO A 196 13.28 1.37 10.01
CA PRO A 196 12.01 1.83 10.57
C PRO A 196 10.83 1.42 9.69
N TRP A 197 9.73 0.99 10.32
CA TRP A 197 8.53 0.55 9.61
C TRP A 197 8.04 1.51 8.50
N PRO A 198 7.96 2.83 8.72
CA PRO A 198 7.54 3.75 7.66
C PRO A 198 8.44 3.70 6.41
N ASP A 199 9.73 3.48 6.59
CA ASP A 199 10.70 3.39 5.50
C ASP A 199 10.57 2.07 4.74
N LEU A 200 10.25 0.98 5.46
CA LEU A 200 9.97 -0.33 4.85
C LEU A 200 8.83 -0.24 3.83
N LEU A 201 7.77 0.54 4.10
CA LEU A 201 6.62 0.64 3.21
C LEU A 201 6.97 1.13 1.79
N ALA A 202 8.09 1.84 1.60
CA ALA A 202 8.55 2.26 0.28
C ALA A 202 8.85 1.07 -0.65
N PHE A 203 9.18 -0.11 -0.11
CA PHE A 203 9.48 -1.32 -0.87
C PHE A 203 8.26 -2.01 -1.48
N TRP A 204 7.05 -1.78 -0.98
CA TRP A 204 5.80 -2.25 -1.61
C TRP A 204 5.09 -1.13 -2.38
N GLY A 205 5.38 0.11 -2.01
CA GLY A 205 4.79 1.30 -2.61
C GLY A 205 5.38 1.66 -3.97
N ALA A 206 4.85 2.75 -4.52
CA ALA A 206 5.27 3.25 -5.82
C ALA A 206 6.80 3.42 -6.00
N PRO A 207 7.62 3.84 -5.00
CA PRO A 207 9.06 4.04 -5.22
C PRO A 207 9.77 2.79 -5.70
N ASN A 208 9.38 1.63 -5.19
CA ASN A 208 9.98 0.35 -5.56
C ASN A 208 9.24 -0.35 -6.69
N LEU A 209 7.99 0.02 -7.00
CA LEU A 209 7.27 -0.55 -8.13
C LEU A 209 7.74 0.03 -9.47
N GLN A 210 7.94 -0.87 -10.44
CA GLN A 210 8.25 -0.56 -11.82
C GLN A 210 7.41 -1.39 -12.80
N VAL A 211 7.28 -0.91 -14.03
CA VAL A 211 6.69 -1.68 -15.14
C VAL A 211 7.77 -1.97 -16.17
N ILE A 212 7.93 -3.24 -16.52
CA ILE A 212 8.98 -3.73 -17.41
C ILE A 212 8.39 -4.66 -18.48
N ASN A 213 9.01 -4.69 -19.65
CA ASN A 213 8.61 -5.63 -20.71
C ASN A 213 9.03 -7.06 -20.34
N LYS A 214 8.22 -8.04 -20.73
CA LYS A 214 8.42 -9.46 -20.38
C LYS A 214 9.85 -9.98 -20.60
N GLY A 215 10.50 -9.63 -21.72
CA GLY A 215 11.90 -10.02 -21.97
C GLY A 215 12.87 -9.53 -20.88
N ALA A 216 12.81 -8.24 -20.55
CA ALA A 216 13.62 -7.66 -19.48
C ALA A 216 13.25 -8.21 -18.08
N HIS A 217 11.99 -8.61 -17.89
CA HIS A 217 11.58 -9.26 -16.64
C HIS A 217 12.16 -10.67 -16.50
N LEU A 218 12.24 -11.44 -17.59
CA LEU A 218 12.86 -12.77 -17.59
C LEU A 218 14.35 -12.68 -17.26
N GLU A 219 15.07 -11.73 -17.85
CA GLU A 219 16.48 -11.45 -17.55
C GLU A 219 16.66 -11.12 -16.05
N LYS A 220 15.89 -10.15 -15.53
CA LYS A 220 15.93 -9.81 -14.10
C LYS A 220 15.59 -10.99 -13.18
N CYS A 221 14.60 -11.80 -13.54
CA CYS A 221 14.25 -13.00 -12.78
C CYS A 221 15.40 -14.01 -12.72
N ALA A 222 16.17 -14.15 -13.81
CA ALA A 222 17.33 -15.04 -13.86
C ALA A 222 18.45 -14.53 -12.94
N ASP A 223 18.75 -13.22 -12.99
CA ASP A 223 19.74 -12.58 -12.13
C ASP A 223 19.38 -12.74 -10.64
N GLU A 224 18.12 -12.50 -10.27
CA GLU A 224 17.62 -12.69 -8.91
C GLU A 224 17.64 -14.16 -8.45
N ALA A 225 17.44 -15.11 -9.37
CA ALA A 225 17.55 -16.52 -9.06
C ALA A 225 19.01 -16.91 -8.76
N ALA A 226 19.96 -16.40 -9.55
CA ALA A 226 21.38 -16.58 -9.32
C ALA A 226 21.83 -15.97 -7.99
N GLU A 227 21.40 -14.74 -7.68
CA GLU A 227 21.69 -14.09 -6.39
C GLU A 227 21.17 -14.91 -5.21
N ARG A 228 19.92 -15.38 -5.29
CA ARG A 228 19.36 -16.26 -4.24
C ARG A 228 20.15 -17.56 -4.10
N ALA A 229 20.68 -18.13 -5.18
CA ALA A 229 21.49 -19.34 -5.13
C ALA A 229 22.82 -19.08 -4.41
N ILE A 230 23.53 -18.02 -4.79
CA ILE A 230 24.79 -17.60 -4.16
C ILE A 230 24.61 -17.40 -2.65
N ARG A 231 23.56 -16.67 -2.24
CA ARG A 231 23.27 -16.44 -0.81
C ARG A 231 22.99 -17.74 -0.05
N ARG A 232 22.27 -18.70 -0.65
CA ARG A 232 22.03 -20.01 -0.02
C ARG A 232 23.33 -20.79 0.15
N SER A 233 24.20 -20.79 -0.86
CA SER A 233 25.50 -21.46 -0.76
C SER A 233 26.39 -20.83 0.30
N ALA A 234 26.46 -19.50 0.37
CA ALA A 234 27.24 -18.79 1.38
C ALA A 234 26.78 -19.10 2.82
N LEU A 235 25.46 -19.20 3.04
CA LEU A 235 24.88 -19.59 4.32
C LEU A 235 25.18 -21.06 4.66
N ALA A 236 25.24 -21.95 3.67
CA ALA A 236 25.57 -23.36 3.87
C ALA A 236 27.07 -23.58 4.16
N SER A 237 27.95 -22.69 3.69
CA SER A 237 29.40 -22.76 3.91
C SER A 237 29.90 -22.06 5.19
N GLY A 238 29.02 -21.38 5.94
CA GLY A 238 29.37 -20.77 7.23
C GLY A 238 29.21 -21.78 8.38
N GLU A 239 30.31 -22.39 8.82
CA GLU A 239 30.34 -23.30 9.97
C GLU A 239 29.96 -22.61 11.31
N PRO A 240 29.31 -23.33 12.24
CA PRO A 240 29.17 -22.88 13.62
C PRO A 240 30.51 -22.96 14.34
N GLY A 241 31.04 -21.81 14.77
CA GLY A 241 32.21 -21.78 15.64
C GLY A 241 31.94 -22.52 16.95
N SER A 242 32.55 -23.69 17.12
CA SER A 242 32.64 -24.39 18.39
C SER A 242 33.64 -23.67 19.30
N GLY A 243 33.13 -22.74 20.10
CA GLY A 243 33.75 -22.42 21.37
C GLY A 243 33.40 -23.50 22.38
N ALA A 244 34.41 -24.23 22.86
CA ALA A 244 34.56 -24.73 24.24
C ALA A 244 35.63 -25.83 24.29
N GLU A 245 36.84 -25.47 24.69
CA GLU A 245 37.67 -26.35 25.54
C GLU A 245 38.65 -25.48 26.33
N GLU A 246 38.16 -24.96 27.46
CA GLU A 246 38.99 -24.45 28.55
C GLU A 246 38.75 -25.42 29.71
N THR A 247 39.51 -26.50 29.74
CA THR A 247 39.61 -27.40 30.89
C THR A 247 40.83 -26.97 31.70
N GLY A 248 40.56 -26.44 32.88
CA GLY A 248 41.58 -26.16 33.89
C GLY A 248 42.22 -27.44 34.41
N LEU A 249 43.53 -27.35 34.63
CA LEU A 249 44.27 -27.94 35.74
C LEU A 249 45.35 -26.93 36.15
#